data_AF-A0A917TLY6-F1
#
_entry.id   AF-A0A917TLY6-F1
#
_cell.length_a   1.000
_cell.length_b   1.000
_cell.length_c   1.000
_cell.angle_alpha   90.00
_cell.angle_beta   90.00
_cell.angle_gamma   90.00
#
_symmetry.space_group_name_H-M   'P 1'
#
loop_
_entity.id
_entity.type
_entity.pdbx_description
1 polymer ?
#
loop_
_entity_poly.entity_id
_entity_poly.type
_entity_poly.pdbx_seq_one_letter_code
_entity_poly.pdbx_strand_id
1 'polypeptide(L)'
;MTVTRQGKTGSGGGPWVELETPKPPRVPDHYTYWAEPPPELSARCVYWLRQIERGWLPNKSIGGKGYDCTAQWFGVYLWEYLNVLYPRISEAEQAPRRREVG
;
A
#
# COMPACT_ATOMS: atom_id res chain seq x y z
N MET A 1 8.05 -26.50 -12.98
CA MET A 1 7.40 -25.24 -13.39
C MET A 1 6.43 -24.85 -12.29
N THR A 2 6.82 -23.92 -11.42
CA THR A 2 6.06 -23.59 -10.21
C THR A 2 5.05 -22.51 -10.56
N VAL A 3 3.77 -22.86 -10.54
CA VAL A 3 2.66 -21.92 -10.81
C VAL A 3 2.51 -20.99 -9.61
N THR A 4 3.04 -19.77 -9.72
CA THR A 4 2.86 -18.71 -8.71
C THR A 4 1.41 -18.22 -8.78
N ARG A 5 0.63 -18.47 -7.74
CA ARG A 5 -0.73 -17.94 -7.60
C ARG A 5 -0.68 -16.40 -7.55
N GLN A 6 -1.07 -15.76 -8.64
CA GLN A 6 -1.31 -14.30 -8.70
C GLN A 6 -2.32 -13.90 -7.62
N GLY A 7 -1.88 -13.07 -6.67
CA GLY A 7 -2.74 -12.54 -5.61
C GLY A 7 -3.67 -11.46 -6.16
N LYS A 8 -4.96 -11.81 -6.32
CA LYS A 8 -6.02 -10.90 -6.77
C LYS A 8 -6.67 -10.23 -5.57
N THR A 9 -6.39 -8.94 -5.31
CA THR A 9 -7.13 -8.16 -4.30
C THR A 9 -7.35 -6.73 -4.80
N GLY A 10 -8.60 -6.41 -5.14
CA GLY A 10 -9.05 -5.04 -5.43
C GLY A 10 -10.37 -4.77 -4.71
N SER A 11 -10.54 -3.55 -4.21
CA SER A 11 -11.81 -3.04 -3.68
C SER A 11 -12.37 -1.93 -4.56
N GLY A 12 -13.69 -1.95 -4.75
CA GLY A 12 -14.45 -0.73 -5.01
C GLY A 12 -14.61 -0.32 -6.47
N GLY A 13 -14.95 -1.25 -7.37
CA GLY A 13 -15.52 -0.93 -8.68
C GLY A 13 -14.62 -0.13 -9.63
N GLY A 14 -13.30 -0.17 -9.43
CA GLY A 14 -12.31 0.25 -10.42
C GLY A 14 -11.77 -0.95 -11.20
N PRO A 15 -11.04 -0.72 -12.32
CA PRO A 15 -10.35 -1.78 -13.03
C PRO A 15 -9.38 -2.52 -12.11
N TRP A 16 -9.27 -3.83 -12.28
CA TRP A 16 -8.39 -4.68 -11.48
C TRP A 16 -6.93 -4.31 -11.73
N VAL A 17 -6.20 -3.94 -10.67
CA VAL A 17 -4.75 -3.71 -10.75
C VAL A 17 -4.02 -5.00 -10.38
N GLU A 18 -3.17 -5.48 -11.28
CA GLU A 18 -2.29 -6.60 -11.00
C GLU A 18 -1.15 -6.16 -10.08
N LEU A 19 -1.03 -6.84 -8.94
CA LEU A 19 0.02 -6.55 -7.96
C LEU A 19 1.35 -7.16 -8.39
N GLU A 20 2.44 -6.41 -8.22
CA GLU A 20 3.79 -6.95 -8.44
C GLU A 20 4.08 -8.17 -7.54
N THR A 21 4.79 -9.17 -8.07
CA THR A 21 5.19 -10.36 -7.32
C THR A 21 6.66 -10.72 -7.60
N PRO A 22 7.40 -11.27 -6.60
CA PRO A 22 6.99 -11.46 -5.22
C PRO A 22 6.93 -10.13 -4.44
N LYS A 23 6.04 -10.07 -3.46
CA LYS A 23 6.03 -8.95 -2.51
C LYS A 23 7.33 -9.01 -1.68
N PRO A 24 8.04 -7.89 -1.43
CA PRO A 24 9.24 -7.86 -0.57
C PRO A 24 9.00 -8.45 0.84
N PRO A 25 9.99 -8.66 1.71
CA PRO A 25 9.71 -9.04 3.11
C PRO A 25 9.02 -7.90 3.87
N ARG A 26 8.38 -8.21 5.02
CA ARG A 26 7.84 -7.17 5.93
C ARG A 26 9.00 -6.58 6.71
N VAL A 27 8.87 -5.35 7.18
CA VAL A 27 9.80 -4.84 8.19
C VAL A 27 9.74 -5.73 9.44
N PRO A 28 10.87 -5.96 10.13
CA PRO A 28 10.92 -6.87 11.29
C PRO A 28 10.04 -6.40 12.46
N ASP A 29 10.04 -5.09 12.72
CA ASP A 29 9.22 -4.42 13.72
C ASP A 29 8.75 -3.09 13.14
N HIS A 30 7.44 -2.89 13.04
CA HIS A 30 6.89 -1.67 12.45
C HIS A 30 6.98 -0.44 13.36
N TYR A 31 7.29 -0.62 14.66
CA TYR A 31 7.46 0.49 15.60
C TYR A 31 8.88 1.07 15.66
N THR A 32 9.86 0.41 15.06
CA THR A 32 11.28 0.83 15.09
C THR A 32 11.46 2.29 14.69
N TYR A 33 10.72 2.76 13.68
CA TYR A 33 10.68 4.15 13.24
C TYR A 33 9.26 4.69 13.43
N TRP A 34 8.96 5.16 14.65
CA TRP A 34 7.69 5.81 14.99
C TRP A 34 7.83 7.33 15.05
N ALA A 35 8.79 7.83 15.83
CA ALA A 35 8.96 9.26 16.07
C ALA A 35 9.77 9.97 14.96
N GLU A 36 10.64 9.22 14.27
CA GLU A 36 11.60 9.75 13.31
C GLU A 36 11.55 8.94 12.01
N PRO A 37 11.90 9.56 10.86
CA PRO A 37 11.98 8.85 9.59
C PRO A 37 13.04 7.75 9.63
N PRO A 38 12.81 6.61 8.94
CA PRO A 38 13.89 5.69 8.64
C PRO A 38 14.92 6.36 7.72
N PRO A 39 16.21 5.97 7.79
CA PRO A 39 17.26 6.54 6.93
C PRO A 39 16.98 6.30 5.45
N GLU A 40 16.33 5.18 5.12
CA GLU A 40 15.85 4.84 3.79
C GLU A 40 14.46 4.22 3.89
N LEU A 41 13.64 4.40 2.85
CA LEU A 41 12.35 3.72 2.77
C LEU A 41 12.53 2.20 2.64
N SER A 42 11.75 1.46 3.40
CA SER A 42 11.67 0.01 3.33
C SER A 42 11.27 -0.42 1.92
N ALA A 43 11.84 -1.53 1.45
CA ALA A 43 11.47 -2.12 0.16
C ALA A 43 9.95 -2.38 0.07
N ARG A 44 9.30 -2.64 1.20
CA ARG A 44 7.85 -2.79 1.28
C ARG A 44 7.10 -1.48 1.05
N CYS A 45 7.58 -0.36 1.62
CA CYS A 45 6.99 0.96 1.39
C CYS A 45 7.09 1.34 -0.09
N VAL A 46 8.28 1.19 -0.69
CA VAL A 46 8.52 1.46 -2.11
C VAL A 46 7.63 0.59 -3.01
N TYR A 47 7.50 -0.70 -2.67
CA TYR A 47 6.59 -1.60 -3.38
C TYR A 47 5.16 -1.05 -3.41
N TRP A 48 4.62 -0.65 -2.26
CA TRP A 48 3.24 -0.18 -2.16
C TRP A 48 3.02 1.17 -2.85
N LEU A 49 3.98 2.08 -2.78
CA LEU A 49 3.95 3.33 -3.54
C LEU A 49 3.72 3.05 -5.03
N ARG A 50 4.51 2.13 -5.62
CA ARG A 50 4.36 1.76 -7.03
C ARG A 50 2.98 1.17 -7.36
N GLN A 51 2.39 0.40 -6.44
CA GLN A 51 1.05 -0.15 -6.66
C GLN A 51 0.00 0.98 -6.64
N ILE A 52 0.12 1.92 -5.70
CA ILE A 52 -0.77 3.09 -5.59
C ILE A 52 -0.67 3.98 -6.82
N GLU A 53 0.54 4.23 -7.32
CA GLU A 53 0.78 4.95 -8.56
C GLU A 53 0.16 4.26 -9.78
N ARG A 54 0.04 2.92 -9.75
CA ARG A 54 -0.67 2.12 -10.76
C ARG A 54 -2.18 2.04 -10.55
N GLY A 55 -2.72 2.77 -9.57
CA GLY A 55 -4.15 2.84 -9.28
C GLY A 55 -4.66 1.78 -8.30
N TRP A 56 -3.78 1.01 -7.66
CA TRP A 56 -4.21 0.11 -6.59
C TRP A 56 -4.55 0.92 -5.32
N LEU A 57 -5.68 0.61 -4.69
CA LEU A 57 -6.06 1.20 -3.41
C LEU A 57 -6.46 0.11 -2.41
N PRO A 58 -6.15 0.31 -1.10
CA PRO A 58 -6.58 -0.61 -0.07
C PRO A 58 -8.11 -0.58 0.12
N ASN A 59 -8.67 -1.69 0.58
CA ASN A 59 -10.07 -1.75 0.98
C ASN A 59 -10.35 -0.81 2.16
N LYS A 60 -11.53 -0.18 2.18
CA LYS A 60 -11.97 0.70 3.29
C LYS A 60 -11.85 0.06 4.67
N SER A 61 -12.03 -1.26 4.76
CA SER A 61 -11.89 -2.02 6.01
C SER A 61 -10.47 -2.04 6.55
N ILE A 62 -9.45 -1.79 5.72
CA ILE A 62 -8.06 -1.66 6.16
C ILE A 62 -7.87 -0.29 6.81
N GLY A 63 -8.29 0.79 6.14
CA GLY A 63 -8.20 2.16 6.70
C GLY A 63 -8.98 2.35 8.00
N GLY A 64 -10.07 1.60 8.20
CA GLY A 64 -10.86 1.65 9.44
C GLY A 64 -10.22 1.01 10.68
N LYS A 65 -9.05 0.35 10.57
CA LYS A 65 -8.39 -0.34 11.70
C LYS A 65 -7.49 0.55 12.56
N GLY A 66 -7.32 1.82 12.18
CA GLY A 66 -6.33 2.70 12.80
C GLY A 66 -4.92 2.50 12.22
N TYR A 67 -4.02 3.46 12.49
CA TYR A 67 -2.73 3.55 11.83
C TYR A 67 -1.79 2.38 12.15
N ASP A 68 -1.78 1.90 13.38
CA ASP A 68 -0.96 0.76 13.84
C ASP A 68 -1.28 -0.53 13.06
N CYS A 69 -2.52 -1.00 13.19
CA CYS A 69 -3.00 -2.19 12.49
C CYS A 69 -2.83 -2.08 10.97
N THR A 70 -2.92 -0.87 10.42
CA THR A 70 -2.76 -0.63 8.99
C THR A 70 -1.31 -0.73 8.57
N ALA A 71 -0.37 -0.08 9.27
CA ALA A 71 1.06 -0.21 8.99
C ALA A 71 1.53 -1.67 9.09
N GLN A 72 1.06 -2.39 10.10
CA GLN A 72 1.34 -3.82 10.25
C GLN A 72 0.80 -4.65 9.08
N TRP A 73 -0.39 -4.31 8.56
CA TRP A 73 -0.97 -4.96 7.39
C TRP A 73 -0.14 -4.69 6.13
N PHE A 74 0.28 -3.44 5.92
CA PHE A 74 1.17 -3.06 4.83
C PHE A 74 2.57 -3.68 4.99
N GLY A 75 2.98 -3.98 6.23
CA GLY A 75 4.28 -4.55 6.57
C GLY A 75 5.42 -3.54 6.47
N VAL A 76 5.12 -2.28 6.76
CA VAL A 76 6.00 -1.10 6.68
C VAL A 76 6.19 -0.50 8.07
N TYR A 77 7.16 0.41 8.23
CA TYR A 77 7.27 1.15 9.47
C TYR A 77 6.07 2.08 9.67
N LEU A 78 5.72 2.35 10.92
CA LEU A 78 4.57 3.15 11.28
C LEU A 78 4.71 4.60 10.75
N TRP A 79 5.92 5.16 10.84
CA TRP A 79 6.25 6.44 10.23
C TRP A 79 6.04 6.43 8.71
N GLU A 80 6.45 5.37 8.01
CA GLU A 80 6.26 5.24 6.56
C GLU A 80 4.78 5.19 6.17
N TYR A 81 3.97 4.46 6.94
CA TYR A 81 2.54 4.44 6.70
C TYR A 81 1.93 5.85 6.82
N LEU A 82 2.21 6.55 7.92
CA LEU A 82 1.61 7.85 8.21
C LEU A 82 2.09 8.96 7.27
N ASN A 83 3.38 8.99 6.93
CA ASN A 83 3.99 10.12 6.22
C ASN A 83 4.17 9.87 4.72
N VAL A 84 4.10 8.61 4.27
CA VAL A 84 4.36 8.26 2.88
C VAL A 84 3.15 7.59 2.24
N LEU A 85 2.64 6.48 2.80
CA LEU A 85 1.55 5.74 2.15
C LEU A 85 0.18 6.42 2.32
N TYR A 86 -0.17 6.82 3.55
CA TYR A 86 -1.48 7.38 3.86
C TYR A 86 -1.79 8.67 3.07
N PRO A 87 -0.86 9.63 2.91
CA PRO A 87 -1.09 10.79 2.05
C PRO A 87 -1.36 10.38 0.59
N ARG A 88 -0.59 9.43 0.05
CA ARG A 88 -0.75 8.96 -1.34
C ARG A 88 -2.06 8.22 -1.57
N ILE A 89 -2.47 7.39 -0.61
CA ILE A 89 -3.77 6.72 -0.65
C ILE A 89 -4.88 7.76 -0.61
N SER A 90 -4.79 8.74 0.29
CA SER A 90 -5.80 9.79 0.43
C SER A 90 -5.91 10.68 -0.81
N GLU A 91 -4.79 11.06 -1.42
CA GLU A 91 -4.72 11.77 -2.70
C GLU A 91 -5.39 10.98 -3.82
N ALA A 92 -5.07 9.69 -3.94
CA ALA A 92 -5.62 8.82 -4.97
C ALA A 92 -7.10 8.49 -4.77
N GLU A 93 -7.60 8.46 -3.53
CA GLU A 93 -9.03 8.32 -3.23
C GLU A 93 -9.84 9.59 -3.58
N GLN A 94 -9.22 10.77 -3.48
CA GLN A 94 -9.84 12.06 -3.78
C GLN A 94 -9.73 12.44 -5.27
N ALA A 95 -8.76 11.89 -5.98
CA ALA A 95 -8.60 12.11 -7.41
C ALA A 95 -9.87 11.67 -8.15
N PRO A 96 -10.44 12.50 -9.05
CA PRO A 96 -11.55 12.07 -9.88
C PRO A 96 -11.07 10.84 -10.65
N ARG A 97 -11.71 9.68 -10.43
CA ARG A 97 -11.46 8.46 -11.23
C ARG A 97 -11.55 8.92 -12.67
N ARG A 98 -10.42 8.99 -13.38
CA ARG A 98 -10.42 9.34 -14.80
C ARG A 98 -11.35 8.33 -15.46
N ARG A 99 -12.56 8.80 -15.81
CA ARG A 99 -13.45 8.08 -16.67
C ARG A 99 -12.73 8.08 -18.01
N GLU A 100 -11.95 7.04 -18.28
CA GLU A 100 -11.60 6.70 -19.64
C GLU A 100 -12.93 6.33 -20.32
N VAL A 101 -13.55 7.35 -20.90
CA VAL A 101 -14.55 7.21 -21.93
C VAL A 101 -13.73 6.95 -23.20
N GLY A 102 -13.72 5.69 -23.63
CA GLY A 102 -13.10 5.22 -24.86
C GLY A 102 -13.78 3.93 -25.28
#